data_AF-A0A662B3Q4-F1
#
_entry.id   AF-A0A662B3Q4-F1
#
_cell.length_a   1.000
_cell.length_b   1.000
_cell.length_c   1.000
_cell.angle_alpha   90.00
_cell.angle_beta   90.00
_cell.angle_gamma   90.00
#
_symmetry.space_group_name_H-M   'P 1'
#
loop_
_entity.id
_entity.type
_entity.pdbx_description
1 polymer ?
#
loop_
_entity_poly.entity_id
_entity_poly.type
_entity_poly.pdbx_seq_one_letter_code
_entity_poly.pdbx_strand_id
1 'polypeptide(L)' 'MERIGYVLLSIVASAWLIAVLAGMIVAFPFGIIGIIVILGLGFLFAKVVKDRMENKEDDYYSKNVDK' A
#
# COMPACT_ATOMS: atom_id res chain seq x y z
N MET A 1 -10.67 20.30 4.45
CA MET A 1 -11.30 19.43 3.42
C MET A 1 -10.44 18.20 3.11
N GLU A 2 -9.12 18.34 2.98
CA GLU A 2 -8.19 17.24 2.65
C GLU A 2 -8.23 16.05 3.63
N ARG A 3 -8.20 16.30 4.94
CA ARG A 3 -8.23 15.23 5.96
C ARG A 3 -9.48 14.34 5.87
N ILE A 4 -10.65 14.94 5.64
CA ILE A 4 -11.91 14.20 5.47
C ILE A 4 -11.86 13.38 4.19
N GLY A 5 -11.32 13.95 3.11
CA GLY A 5 -11.08 13.25 1.85
C GLY A 5 -10.19 12.02 2.03
N TYR A 6 -9.07 12.15 2.77
CA TYR A 6 -8.18 11.03 3.05
C TYR A 6 -8.83 9.95 3.92
N VAL A 7 -9.67 10.32 4.90
CA VAL A 7 -10.41 9.35 5.71
C VAL A 7 -11.43 8.58 4.88
N LEU A 8 -12.20 9.27 4.02
CA LEU A 8 -13.14 8.59 3.13
C LEU A 8 -12.43 7.69 2.13
N LEU A 9 -11.34 8.17 1.54
CA LEU A 9 -10.53 7.41 0.60
C LEU A 9 -9.95 6.15 1.26
N SER A 10 -9.46 6.24 2.50
CA SER A 10 -8.91 5.09 3.21
C SER A 10 -9.97 4.03 3.52
N ILE A 11 -11.19 4.44 3.89
CA ILE A 11 -12.32 3.52 4.11
C ILE A 11 -12.68 2.80 2.81
N VAL A 12 -12.87 3.55 1.72
CA VAL A 12 -13.27 2.96 0.42
C VAL A 12 -12.17 2.04 -0.11
N ALA A 13 -10.91 2.46 -0.04
CA ALA A 13 -9.78 1.64 -0.46
C ALA A 13 -9.68 0.34 0.36
N SER A 14 -9.89 0.41 1.67
CA SER A 14 -9.87 -0.76 2.55
C SER A 14 -11.02 -1.72 2.24
N ALA A 15 -12.24 -1.20 2.09
CA ALA A 15 -13.40 -2.01 1.73
C ALA A 15 -13.24 -2.69 0.36
N TRP A 16 -12.71 -1.95 -0.62
CA TRP A 16 -12.39 -2.48 -1.94
C TRP A 16 -11.34 -3.60 -1.87
N LEU A 17 -10.28 -3.40 -1.10
CA LEU A 17 -9.24 -4.41 -0.92
C LEU A 17 -9.80 -5.69 -0.28
N ILE A 18 -10.66 -5.56 0.74
CA ILE A 18 -11.35 -6.70 1.37
C ILE A 18 -12.23 -7.44 0.35
N ALA A 19 -13.00 -6.72 -0.47
CA ALA A 19 -13.84 -7.32 -1.50
C ALA A 19 -13.01 -8.08 -2.55
N VAL A 20 -11.88 -7.51 -2.96
CA VAL A 20 -10.92 -8.14 -3.87
C VAL A 20 -10.37 -9.44 -3.27
N LEU A 21 -9.95 -9.43 -1.99
CA LEU A 21 -9.50 -10.63 -1.27
C LEU A 21 -10.59 -11.70 -1.18
N ALA A 22 -11.82 -11.32 -0.82
CA ALA A 22 -12.95 -12.24 -0.76
C ALA A 22 -13.26 -12.85 -2.14
N GLY A 23 -13.24 -12.04 -3.20
CA GLY A 23 -13.43 -12.48 -4.58
C GLY A 23 -12.39 -13.52 -5.02
N MET A 24 -11.13 -13.36 -4.62
CA MET A 24 -10.09 -14.35 -4.90
C MET A 24 -10.32 -15.67 -4.15
N ILE A 25 -10.82 -15.63 -2.92
CA ILE A 25 -11.17 -16.86 -2.18
C ILE A 25 -12.31 -17.60 -2.90
N VAL A 26 -13.33 -16.88 -3.37
CA VAL A 26 -14.45 -17.45 -4.13
C VAL A 26 -13.98 -18.04 -5.46
N ALA A 27 -12.98 -17.44 -6.10
CA ALA A 27 -12.42 -17.89 -7.38
C ALA A 27 -11.43 -19.07 -7.27
N PHE A 28 -11.44 -19.82 -6.16
CA PHE A 28 -10.57 -20.97 -5.97
C PHE A 28 -10.78 -22.04 -7.07
N PRO A 29 -9.70 -22.63 -7.64
CA PRO A 29 -8.30 -22.50 -7.25
C PRO A 29 -7.55 -21.34 -7.93
N PHE A 30 -8.09 -20.73 -8.98
CA PHE A 30 -7.39 -19.70 -9.76
C PHE A 30 -7.06 -18.44 -8.95
N GLY A 31 -7.89 -18.10 -7.95
CA GLY A 31 -7.65 -16.97 -7.06
C GLY A 31 -6.35 -17.04 -6.25
N ILE A 32 -5.74 -18.22 -6.09
CA ILE A 32 -4.43 -18.39 -5.44
C ILE A 32 -3.37 -17.53 -6.15
N ILE A 33 -3.40 -17.48 -7.48
CA ILE A 33 -2.44 -16.69 -8.28
C ILE A 33 -2.54 -15.22 -7.90
N GLY A 34 -3.76 -14.69 -7.80
CA GLY A 34 -4.01 -13.30 -7.39
C GLY A 34 -3.51 -13.00 -5.98
N ILE A 35 -3.73 -13.93 -5.04
CA ILE A 35 -3.27 -13.78 -3.65
C ILE A 35 -1.73 -13.72 -3.60
N ILE A 36 -1.04 -14.59 -4.33
CA ILE A 36 0.43 -14.58 -4.41
C ILE A 36 0.94 -13.26 -4.97
N VAL A 37 0.31 -12.74 -6.03
CA VAL A 37 0.68 -11.46 -6.64
C VAL A 37 0.50 -10.30 -5.65
N ILE A 38 -0.64 -10.23 -4.96
CA ILE A 38 -0.91 -9.16 -3.99
C ILE A 38 0.05 -9.23 -2.80
N LEU A 39 0.35 -10.42 -2.30
CA LEU A 39 1.34 -10.59 -1.22
C LEU A 39 2.74 -10.17 -1.68
N GLY A 40 3.16 -10.57 -2.88
CA GLY A 40 4.45 -10.19 -3.45
C GLY A 40 4.59 -8.67 -3.61
N LEU A 41 3.58 -8.03 -4.21
CA LEU A 41 3.56 -6.57 -4.37
C LEU A 41 3.47 -5.84 -3.03
N GLY A 42 2.64 -6.33 -2.11
CA GLY A 42 2.50 -5.77 -0.76
C GLY A 42 3.81 -5.83 0.03
N PHE A 43 4.55 -6.93 -0.09
CA PHE A 43 5.87 -7.07 0.53
C PHE A 43 6.90 -6.10 -0.06
N LEU A 44 6.95 -5.97 -1.39
CA LEU A 44 7.84 -5.02 -2.06
C LEU A 44 7.49 -3.57 -1.68
N PHE A 45 6.20 -3.24 -1.64
CA PHE A 45 5.76 -1.92 -1.20
C PHE A 45 6.17 -1.64 0.25
N ALA A 46 5.93 -2.59 1.17
CA ALA A 46 6.33 -2.46 2.56
C ALA A 46 7.85 -2.27 2.71
N LYS A 47 8.65 -2.99 1.91
CA LYS A 47 10.11 -2.81 1.83
C LYS A 47 10.46 -1.38 1.43
N VAL A 48 9.90 -0.86 0.33
CA VAL A 48 10.20 0.49 -0.16
C VAL A 48 9.81 1.55 0.86
N VAL A 49 8.64 1.41 1.50
CA VAL A 49 8.20 2.32 2.57
C VAL A 49 9.18 2.30 3.74
N LYS A 50 9.59 1.11 4.19
CA LYS A 50 10.59 0.95 5.25
C LYS A 50 11.92 1.61 4.88
N ASP A 51 12.44 1.29 3.69
CA ASP A 51 13.71 1.82 3.21
C ASP A 51 13.66 3.36 3.11
N ARG A 52 12.51 3.95 2.71
CA ARG A 52 12.33 5.41 2.71
C ARG A 52 12.29 6.01 4.11
N MET A 53 11.62 5.36 5.06
CA MET A 53 11.55 5.82 6.46
C MET A 53 12.91 5.79 7.16
N GLU A 54 13.80 4.88 6.76
CA GLU A 54 15.14 4.73 7.33
C GLU A 54 16.22 5.57 6.61
N ASN A 55 15.89 6.21 5.47
CA ASN A 55 16.85 6.99 4.68
C ASN A 55 17.13 8.37 5.27
N LYS A 56 18.14 8.43 6.15
CA LYS A 56 18.59 9.68 6.82
C LYS A 56 19.17 10.72 5.87
N GLU A 57 19.79 10.30 4.78
CA GLU A 57 20.41 11.20 3.81
C GLU A 57 19.34 11.95 3.02
N ASP A 58 18.35 11.23 2.48
CA ASP A 58 17.22 11.84 1.77
C ASP A 58 16.37 12.72 2.71
N ASP A 59 16.24 12.31 3.98
CA ASP A 59 15.65 13.13 5.03
C ASP A 59 16.43 14.42 5.30
N TYR A 60 17.76 14.37 5.29
CA TYR A 60 18.60 15.54 5.48
C TYR A 60 18.44 16.53 4.32
N TYR A 61 18.56 16.06 3.07
CA TYR A 61 18.44 16.93 1.90
C TYR A 61 17.02 17.50 1.77
N SER A 62 15.98 16.69 1.97
CA SER A 62 14.59 17.17 1.88
C SER A 62 14.21 18.21 2.93
N LYS A 63 14.87 18.23 4.09
CA LYS A 63 14.58 19.16 5.20
C LYS A 63 15.49 20.38 5.24
N ASN A 64 16.74 20.27 4.77
CA ASN A 64 17.78 21.28 4.98
C ASN A 64 18.29 21.93 3.68
N VAL A 65 17.94 21.40 2.52
CA VAL A 65 18.27 22.02 1.24
C VAL A 65 16.98 22.54 0.61
N ASP A 66 16.90 23.87 0.47
CA ASP A 66 15.76 24.54 -0.17
C ASP A 66 15.57 24.04 -1.60
N LYS A 67 14.29 23.93 -2.00
CA LYS A 67 13.89 23.66 -3.38
C LYS A 67 13.86 24.93 -4.22
#